data_AF-A0A2S3QKY7-F1
#
_entry.id   AF-A0A2S3QKY7-F1
#
_cell.length_a   1.000
_cell.length_b   1.000
_cell.length_c   1.000
_cell.angle_alpha   90.00
_cell.angle_beta   90.00
_cell.angle_gamma   90.00
#
_symmetry.space_group_name_H-M   'P 1'
#
loop_
_entity.id
_entity.type
_entity.pdbx_description
1 polymer ?
#
loop_
_entity_poly.entity_id
_entity_poly.type
_entity_poly.pdbx_seq_one_letter_code
_entity_poly.pdbx_strand_id
1 'polypeptide(L)'
;MLKKKLILLSLTPFLVIANSFIEVKVHDLNVSKQDDIFGRMGYMEYESAIISRDTLSFNISDRDKNKSSAEVYFKNNQLKLDNGSMTAQFDMSGNTFLNTLDKLKMNNSETAINATYFNINGSSFFMDREGLELEANNFFVFCTTNDPDYDMASGDGIVKGCMTELNITPKSYKEPVNFALKKKLQDGAIFTARGDIGTMQLQAARFLQIASPLLVMDYKQYDVQAKSVDLKCEKDEDLIEIDSDSLMSGCENTAALNVPKILVSNSKEKTKFYFDIDTLNVKNERLNFHSDIFQFIDSKKSVTVKDLNVKCQKLIQSDLLDIPSMIKECLIDGSIDIAKLKTNEDIKTITDPRGRVISRQTVSSRYKNLEIDSYRPLENLSLDKSNLSDISIKITNGVAKVKAHAYKNVLLKKNFDVDLTASVSFNEKESQIIMDVTDVVVPFGFIKVKWIWLIEKIIKNAIVGSNVTFEDGKFYISI
;
A
#
# COMPACT_ATOMS: atom_id res chain seq x y z
N MET A 1 -1.75 -78.09 30.22
CA MET A 1 -1.29 -76.69 30.37
C MET A 1 -0.46 -76.30 29.15
N LEU A 2 -1.05 -75.59 28.18
CA LEU A 2 -0.30 -74.89 27.14
C LEU A 2 -1.17 -73.68 26.70
N LYS A 3 -0.87 -72.50 27.24
CA LYS A 3 -1.51 -71.24 26.85
C LYS A 3 -0.86 -70.76 25.55
N LYS A 4 -1.52 -70.92 24.41
CA LYS A 4 -1.17 -70.20 23.17
C LYS A 4 -1.63 -68.74 23.31
N LYS A 5 -0.68 -67.82 23.47
CA LYS A 5 -0.91 -66.39 23.27
C LYS A 5 -0.99 -66.14 21.76
N LEU A 6 -2.18 -65.76 21.29
CA LEU A 6 -2.40 -65.23 19.95
C LEU A 6 -1.83 -63.80 19.95
N ILE A 7 -0.69 -63.59 19.29
CA ILE A 7 -0.17 -62.25 19.02
C ILE A 7 -0.90 -61.76 17.78
N LEU A 8 -1.85 -60.85 17.98
CA LEU A 8 -2.51 -60.12 16.91
C LEU A 8 -1.50 -59.06 16.41
N LEU A 9 -0.79 -59.36 15.32
CA LEU A 9 -0.05 -58.32 14.59
C LEU A 9 -1.09 -57.41 13.94
N SER A 10 -1.29 -56.23 14.52
CA SER A 10 -1.93 -55.13 13.81
C SER A 10 -1.01 -54.70 12.67
N LEU A 11 -1.30 -55.20 11.46
CA LEU A 11 -0.84 -54.58 10.23
C LEU A 11 -1.49 -53.20 10.14
N THR A 12 -0.87 -52.19 10.75
CA THR A 12 -1.12 -50.81 10.33
C THR A 12 -0.66 -50.73 8.88
N PRO A 13 -1.54 -50.41 7.91
CA PRO A 13 -1.06 -50.09 6.57
C PRO A 13 -0.09 -48.91 6.73
N PHE A 14 1.17 -49.13 6.39
CA PHE A 14 2.05 -48.01 6.08
C PHE A 14 1.38 -47.31 4.90
N LEU A 15 0.72 -46.17 5.15
CA LEU A 15 0.41 -45.21 4.12
C LEU A 15 1.75 -44.85 3.49
N VAL A 16 2.05 -45.46 2.35
CA VAL A 16 3.10 -44.97 1.47
C VAL A 16 2.58 -43.63 0.99
N ILE A 17 3.01 -42.56 1.65
CA ILE A 17 2.78 -41.21 1.15
C ILE A 17 3.48 -41.17 -0.19
N ALA A 18 2.67 -41.08 -1.25
CA ALA A 18 3.08 -40.80 -2.60
C ALA A 18 4.05 -39.60 -2.60
N ASN A 19 5.36 -39.84 -2.73
CA ASN A 19 6.36 -38.78 -2.81
C ASN A 19 6.42 -38.24 -4.24
N SER A 20 5.31 -37.62 -4.65
CA SER A 20 5.24 -36.80 -5.86
C SER A 20 6.09 -35.56 -5.66
N PHE A 21 7.18 -35.40 -6.39
CA PHE A 21 7.95 -34.16 -6.39
C PHE A 21 8.44 -33.78 -7.79
N ILE A 22 8.51 -32.48 -8.05
CA ILE A 22 9.02 -31.88 -9.27
C ILE A 22 10.04 -30.83 -8.86
N GLU A 23 11.28 -30.98 -9.32
CA GLU A 23 12.34 -29.99 -9.16
C GLU A 23 12.85 -29.58 -10.52
N VAL A 24 12.89 -28.27 -10.80
CA VAL A 24 13.37 -27.73 -12.07
C VAL A 24 14.33 -26.60 -11.80
N LYS A 25 15.54 -26.71 -12.37
CA LYS A 25 16.55 -25.65 -12.40
C LYS A 25 16.59 -25.04 -13.80
N VAL A 26 16.00 -23.86 -13.92
CA VAL A 26 15.88 -23.10 -15.16
C VAL A 26 16.97 -22.04 -15.22
N HIS A 27 17.75 -22.05 -16.30
CA HIS A 27 18.71 -20.98 -16.58
C HIS A 27 18.02 -19.76 -17.19
N ASP A 28 17.20 -19.99 -18.21
CA ASP A 28 16.45 -18.95 -18.93
C ASP A 28 15.11 -19.54 -19.40
N LEU A 29 14.01 -18.89 -19.05
CA LEU A 29 12.70 -19.13 -19.63
C LEU A 29 12.31 -17.84 -20.33
N ASN A 30 11.93 -17.94 -21.59
CA ASN A 30 11.48 -16.78 -22.35
C ASN A 30 10.33 -17.21 -23.25
N VAL A 31 9.12 -16.88 -22.80
CA VAL A 31 7.86 -17.24 -23.43
C VAL A 31 7.13 -15.93 -23.76
N SER A 32 6.65 -15.83 -24.99
CA SER A 32 5.84 -14.71 -25.45
C SER A 32 4.74 -15.25 -26.35
N LYS A 33 3.52 -14.72 -26.22
CA LYS A 33 2.45 -15.02 -27.15
C LYS A 33 2.86 -14.47 -28.52
N GLN A 34 3.04 -15.37 -29.48
CA GLN A 34 3.29 -15.01 -30.88
C GLN A 34 2.07 -15.36 -31.71
N ASP A 35 1.78 -14.59 -32.76
CA ASP A 35 0.75 -14.90 -33.77
C ASP A 35 1.21 -16.06 -34.71
N ASP A 36 1.97 -17.02 -34.19
CA ASP A 36 2.50 -18.14 -34.95
C ASP A 36 1.42 -19.21 -35.18
N ILE A 37 1.27 -19.63 -36.44
CA ILE A 37 0.35 -20.67 -36.91
C ILE A 37 0.61 -22.01 -36.18
N PHE A 38 1.86 -22.25 -35.77
CA PHE A 38 2.28 -23.47 -35.07
C PHE A 38 2.14 -23.40 -33.54
N GLY A 39 1.76 -22.24 -32.98
CA GLY A 39 1.59 -22.08 -31.54
C GLY A 39 2.90 -22.09 -30.75
N ARG A 40 4.04 -21.79 -31.38
CA ARG A 40 5.32 -21.62 -30.67
C ARG A 40 5.25 -20.35 -29.83
N MET A 41 5.64 -20.44 -28.56
CA MET A 41 5.70 -19.28 -27.67
C MET A 41 7.14 -18.87 -27.31
N GLY A 42 8.10 -19.78 -27.36
CA GLY A 42 9.46 -19.45 -26.95
C GLY A 42 10.33 -20.65 -26.62
N TYR A 43 11.17 -20.51 -25.59
CA TYR A 43 12.10 -21.55 -25.15
C TYR A 43 12.31 -21.57 -23.64
N MET A 44 12.82 -22.69 -23.15
CA MET A 44 13.29 -22.92 -21.80
C MET A 44 14.67 -23.58 -21.84
N GLU A 45 15.69 -22.88 -21.37
CA GLU A 45 17.00 -23.43 -21.05
C GLU A 45 17.02 -23.90 -19.59
N TYR A 46 17.35 -25.16 -19.36
CA TYR A 46 17.36 -25.77 -18.03
C TYR A 46 18.62 -26.60 -17.80
N GLU A 47 19.08 -26.62 -16.55
CA GLU A 47 20.22 -27.43 -16.10
C GLU A 47 19.75 -28.84 -15.74
N SER A 48 18.64 -28.94 -15.02
CA SER A 48 18.05 -30.20 -14.62
C SER A 48 16.54 -30.10 -14.43
N ALA A 49 15.85 -31.20 -14.72
CA ALA A 49 14.45 -31.40 -14.37
C ALA A 49 14.31 -32.81 -13.77
N ILE A 50 13.92 -32.87 -12.50
CA ILE A 50 13.67 -34.11 -11.77
C ILE A 50 12.17 -34.19 -11.52
N ILE A 51 11.55 -35.26 -11.99
CA ILE A 51 10.13 -35.53 -11.80
C ILE A 51 10.01 -36.91 -11.20
N SER A 52 9.48 -37.00 -9.99
CA SER A 52 9.17 -38.26 -9.31
C SER A 52 7.69 -38.32 -9.02
N ARG A 53 7.05 -39.43 -9.40
CA ARG A 53 5.65 -39.77 -9.11
C ARG A 53 5.56 -41.25 -8.83
N ASP A 54 5.14 -41.64 -7.63
CA ASP A 54 4.86 -43.00 -7.11
C ASP A 54 5.77 -44.16 -7.55
N THR A 55 5.80 -44.49 -8.84
CA THR A 55 6.57 -45.59 -9.44
C THR A 55 7.54 -45.15 -10.55
N LEU A 56 7.61 -43.86 -10.85
CA LEU A 56 8.34 -43.28 -11.99
C LEU A 56 9.16 -42.09 -11.52
N SER A 57 10.48 -42.16 -11.72
CA SER A 57 11.40 -41.04 -11.54
C SER A 57 12.11 -40.78 -12.85
N PHE A 58 11.98 -39.56 -13.35
CA PHE A 58 12.72 -39.04 -14.49
C PHE A 58 13.72 -38.02 -13.98
N ASN A 59 14.97 -38.16 -14.39
CA ASN A 59 15.97 -37.11 -14.21
C ASN A 59 16.51 -36.77 -15.58
N ILE A 60 16.19 -35.55 -16.02
CA ILE A 60 16.66 -35.00 -17.29
C ILE A 60 17.74 -33.99 -16.91
N SER A 61 18.98 -34.45 -17.01
CA SER A 61 20.17 -33.62 -16.83
C SER A 61 21.12 -33.91 -17.99
N ASP A 62 21.56 -32.89 -18.71
CA ASP A 62 22.56 -33.08 -19.76
C ASP A 62 23.94 -33.24 -19.11
N ARG A 63 24.48 -34.47 -19.14
CA ARG A 63 25.78 -34.79 -18.55
C ARG A 63 26.95 -34.12 -19.29
N ASP A 64 26.77 -33.72 -20.54
CA ASP A 64 27.87 -33.30 -21.42
C ASP A 64 27.88 -31.79 -21.75
N LYS A 65 26.81 -31.03 -21.49
CA LYS A 65 26.73 -29.60 -21.91
C LYS A 65 26.27 -28.57 -20.87
N ASN A 66 26.01 -28.92 -19.62
CA ASN A 66 25.54 -28.00 -18.55
C ASN A 66 24.26 -27.17 -18.88
N LYS A 67 23.66 -27.29 -20.07
CA LYS A 67 22.43 -26.61 -20.49
C LYS A 67 21.69 -27.45 -21.54
N SER A 68 20.48 -27.89 -21.20
CA SER A 68 19.49 -28.40 -22.15
C SER A 68 18.57 -27.27 -22.58
N SER A 69 18.02 -27.33 -23.79
CA SER A 69 17.02 -26.38 -24.27
C SER A 69 15.77 -27.13 -24.74
N ALA A 70 14.60 -26.62 -24.38
CA ALA A 70 13.32 -27.07 -24.90
C ALA A 70 12.58 -25.90 -25.55
N GLU A 71 12.02 -26.13 -26.73
CA GLU A 71 11.08 -25.21 -27.34
C GLU A 71 9.72 -25.32 -26.64
N VAL A 72 9.09 -24.17 -26.37
CA VAL A 72 7.82 -24.06 -25.67
C VAL A 72 6.72 -23.75 -26.67
N TYR A 73 5.66 -24.56 -26.67
CA TYR A 73 4.48 -24.40 -27.50
C TYR A 73 3.22 -24.36 -26.66
N PHE A 74 2.24 -23.56 -27.07
CA PHE A 74 0.92 -23.52 -26.48
C PHE A 74 -0.14 -23.40 -27.57
N LYS A 75 -0.97 -24.42 -27.70
CA LYS A 75 -2.05 -24.46 -28.68
C LYS A 75 -3.19 -25.33 -28.16
N ASN A 76 -4.43 -24.92 -28.41
CA ASN A 76 -5.64 -25.66 -27.99
C ASN A 76 -5.62 -26.03 -26.49
N ASN A 77 -5.18 -25.11 -25.63
CA ASN A 77 -5.00 -25.33 -24.19
C ASN A 77 -4.04 -26.48 -23.83
N GLN A 78 -3.02 -26.74 -24.65
CA GLN A 78 -1.98 -27.72 -24.33
C GLN A 78 -0.62 -27.03 -24.32
N LEU A 79 0.12 -27.17 -23.21
CA LEU A 79 1.50 -26.74 -23.08
C LEU A 79 2.41 -27.90 -23.49
N LYS A 80 3.26 -27.69 -24.49
CA LYS A 80 4.24 -28.67 -24.96
C LYS A 80 5.66 -28.13 -24.80
N LEU A 81 6.54 -28.94 -24.22
CA LEU A 81 7.98 -28.74 -24.12
C LEU A 81 8.69 -29.78 -24.98
N ASP A 82 9.47 -29.33 -25.96
CA ASP A 82 10.15 -30.22 -26.92
C ASP A 82 11.65 -29.93 -26.96
N ASN A 83 12.46 -30.89 -26.52
CA ASN A 83 13.94 -30.77 -26.58
C ASN A 83 14.55 -31.55 -27.75
N GLY A 84 13.72 -32.02 -28.70
CA GLY A 84 14.12 -32.84 -29.86
C GLY A 84 14.36 -34.32 -29.55
N SER A 85 14.62 -34.69 -28.30
CA SER A 85 14.77 -36.09 -27.86
C SER A 85 13.57 -36.60 -27.06
N MET A 86 12.86 -35.68 -26.41
CA MET A 86 11.71 -35.93 -25.56
C MET A 86 10.72 -34.78 -25.75
N THR A 87 9.45 -35.15 -25.79
CA THR A 87 8.33 -34.22 -25.72
C THR A 87 7.60 -34.46 -24.41
N ALA A 88 7.44 -33.40 -23.61
CA ALA A 88 6.50 -33.36 -22.48
C ALA A 88 5.29 -32.52 -22.89
N GLN A 89 4.09 -33.01 -22.59
CA GLN A 89 2.85 -32.35 -22.95
C GLN A 89 1.90 -32.35 -21.75
N PHE A 90 1.35 -31.19 -21.46
CA PHE A 90 0.48 -30.93 -20.32
C PHE A 90 -0.86 -30.39 -20.83
N ASP A 91 -1.95 -30.98 -20.38
CA ASP A 91 -3.30 -30.48 -20.62
C ASP A 91 -3.57 -29.30 -19.67
N MET A 92 -3.90 -28.15 -20.25
CA MET A 92 -4.19 -26.89 -19.57
C MET A 92 -5.65 -26.46 -19.78
N SER A 93 -6.54 -27.37 -20.21
CA SER A 93 -7.94 -27.07 -20.53
C SER A 93 -8.76 -26.45 -19.38
N GLY A 94 -8.33 -26.62 -18.12
CA GLY A 94 -8.91 -25.97 -16.94
C GLY A 94 -8.21 -24.67 -16.49
N ASN A 95 -7.10 -24.28 -17.11
CA ASN A 95 -6.25 -23.18 -16.65
C ASN A 95 -6.30 -22.00 -17.62
N THR A 96 -6.86 -20.87 -17.19
CA THR A 96 -6.98 -19.65 -17.99
C THR A 96 -5.72 -18.77 -17.97
N PHE A 97 -4.78 -19.01 -17.05
CA PHE A 97 -3.60 -18.16 -16.84
C PHE A 97 -2.76 -18.02 -18.12
N LEU A 98 -2.36 -19.15 -18.74
CA LEU A 98 -1.52 -19.13 -19.94
C LEU A 98 -2.23 -18.51 -21.15
N ASN A 99 -3.56 -18.56 -21.21
CA ASN A 99 -4.33 -17.93 -22.29
C ASN A 99 -4.24 -16.39 -22.24
N THR A 100 -4.15 -15.83 -21.04
CA THR A 100 -4.07 -14.39 -20.75
C THR A 100 -2.65 -13.85 -20.69
N LEU A 101 -1.64 -14.73 -20.70
CA LEU A 101 -0.24 -14.39 -20.59
C LEU A 101 0.31 -13.91 -21.94
N ASP A 102 0.79 -12.66 -21.99
CA ASP A 102 1.43 -12.10 -23.17
C ASP A 102 2.93 -12.42 -23.16
N LYS A 103 3.57 -12.38 -21.99
CA LYS A 103 4.99 -12.68 -21.85
C LYS A 103 5.36 -13.14 -20.45
N LEU A 104 6.25 -14.12 -20.37
CA LEU A 104 6.85 -14.61 -19.13
C LEU A 104 8.34 -14.81 -19.35
N LYS A 105 9.16 -14.21 -18.49
CA LYS A 105 10.59 -14.45 -18.45
C LYS A 105 11.07 -14.79 -17.06
N MET A 106 12.01 -15.73 -16.97
CA MET A 106 12.64 -16.11 -15.71
C MET A 106 14.11 -16.46 -15.93
N ASN A 107 14.99 -15.93 -15.07
CA ASN A 107 16.43 -16.18 -15.15
C ASN A 107 16.97 -16.78 -13.87
N ASN A 108 17.83 -17.79 -14.01
CA ASN A 108 18.51 -18.52 -12.93
C ASN A 108 17.56 -18.83 -11.79
N SER A 109 16.51 -19.57 -12.11
CA SER A 109 15.44 -19.92 -11.18
C SER A 109 15.46 -21.40 -10.82
N GLU A 110 15.07 -21.68 -9.59
CA GLU A 110 14.91 -23.02 -9.07
C GLU A 110 13.51 -23.13 -8.50
N THR A 111 12.79 -24.14 -8.96
CA THR A 111 11.42 -24.44 -8.54
C THR A 111 11.39 -25.82 -7.94
N ALA A 112 10.75 -25.97 -6.78
CA ALA A 112 10.46 -27.26 -6.18
C ALA A 112 8.98 -27.33 -5.79
N ILE A 113 8.33 -28.41 -6.20
CA ILE A 113 6.92 -28.69 -6.00
C ILE A 113 6.81 -30.10 -5.42
N ASN A 114 5.99 -30.29 -4.39
CA ASN A 114 5.52 -31.62 -3.98
C ASN A 114 4.09 -31.51 -3.46
N ALA A 115 3.54 -32.58 -2.87
CA ALA A 115 2.17 -32.55 -2.34
C ALA A 115 1.96 -31.55 -1.18
N THR A 116 3.03 -31.12 -0.49
CA THR A 116 2.98 -30.29 0.71
C THR A 116 3.37 -28.83 0.49
N TYR A 117 4.19 -28.52 -0.51
CA TYR A 117 4.65 -27.15 -0.75
C TYR A 117 4.96 -26.86 -2.21
N PHE A 118 4.97 -25.57 -2.51
CA PHE A 118 5.51 -24.99 -3.72
C PHE A 118 6.57 -23.94 -3.32
N ASN A 119 7.73 -23.96 -3.94
CA ASN A 119 8.66 -22.86 -3.86
C ASN A 119 9.28 -22.53 -5.22
N ILE A 120 9.61 -21.26 -5.38
CA ILE A 120 10.29 -20.75 -6.56
C ILE A 120 11.21 -19.60 -6.15
N ASN A 121 12.45 -19.66 -6.58
CA ASN A 121 13.42 -18.59 -6.34
C ASN A 121 14.18 -18.27 -7.61
N GLY A 122 14.63 -17.03 -7.78
CA GLY A 122 15.27 -16.62 -9.02
C GLY A 122 16.01 -15.30 -8.94
N SER A 123 16.86 -15.06 -9.94
CA SER A 123 17.56 -13.78 -10.10
C SER A 123 16.67 -12.70 -10.71
N SER A 124 15.80 -13.07 -11.65
CA SER A 124 14.87 -12.17 -12.33
C SER A 124 13.61 -12.92 -12.76
N PHE A 125 12.47 -12.25 -12.62
CA PHE A 125 11.15 -12.64 -13.06
C PHE A 125 10.50 -11.45 -13.75
N PHE A 126 9.87 -11.68 -14.89
CA PHE A 126 9.06 -10.71 -15.62
C PHE A 126 7.78 -11.41 -16.08
N MET A 127 6.64 -10.76 -15.89
CA MET A 127 5.35 -11.20 -16.42
C MET A 127 4.62 -10.00 -17.03
N ASP A 128 4.04 -10.21 -18.20
CA ASP A 128 3.08 -9.32 -18.84
C ASP A 128 1.79 -10.09 -19.07
N ARG A 129 0.70 -9.63 -18.47
CA ARG A 129 -0.60 -10.26 -18.50
C ARG A 129 -1.68 -9.20 -18.47
N GLU A 130 -2.53 -9.14 -19.50
CA GLU A 130 -3.73 -8.28 -19.51
C GLU A 130 -3.43 -6.80 -19.18
N GLY A 131 -2.28 -6.29 -19.63
CA GLY A 131 -1.83 -4.91 -19.39
C GLY A 131 -1.26 -4.66 -17.98
N LEU A 132 -0.96 -5.72 -17.21
CA LEU A 132 -0.15 -5.72 -16.01
C LEU A 132 1.25 -6.26 -16.32
N GLU A 133 2.24 -5.37 -16.26
CA GLU A 133 3.66 -5.73 -16.28
C GLU A 133 4.15 -5.83 -14.82
N LEU A 134 4.71 -6.97 -14.44
CA LEU A 134 5.29 -7.24 -13.13
C LEU A 134 6.72 -7.74 -13.29
N GLU A 135 7.65 -7.10 -12.59
CA GLU A 135 9.06 -7.49 -12.52
C GLU A 135 9.46 -7.71 -11.06
N ALA A 136 10.26 -8.76 -10.83
CA ALA A 136 10.85 -9.03 -9.52
C ALA A 136 12.28 -9.57 -9.68
N ASN A 137 13.21 -9.09 -8.87
CA ASN A 137 14.59 -9.57 -8.84
C ASN A 137 14.97 -10.05 -7.44
N ASN A 138 15.88 -11.03 -7.37
CA ASN A 138 16.38 -11.62 -6.11
C ASN A 138 15.25 -12.13 -5.19
N PHE A 139 14.27 -12.85 -5.76
CA PHE A 139 13.09 -13.30 -5.03
C PHE A 139 13.19 -14.78 -4.60
N PHE A 140 12.53 -15.09 -3.49
CA PHE A 140 12.18 -16.42 -3.03
C PHE A 140 10.71 -16.39 -2.64
N VAL A 141 9.90 -17.27 -3.23
CA VAL A 141 8.49 -17.47 -2.92
C VAL A 141 8.34 -18.88 -2.37
N PHE A 142 7.62 -19.01 -1.27
CA PHE A 142 7.23 -20.27 -0.67
C PHE A 142 5.74 -20.24 -0.37
N CYS A 143 5.04 -21.30 -0.76
CA CYS A 143 3.64 -21.51 -0.44
C CYS A 143 3.43 -22.92 0.12
N THR A 144 2.48 -23.05 1.04
CA THR A 144 2.06 -24.34 1.58
C THR A 144 0.59 -24.28 1.96
N THR A 145 0.03 -25.41 2.35
CA THR A 145 -1.36 -25.52 2.77
C THR A 145 -1.45 -26.36 4.02
N ASN A 146 -2.36 -25.97 4.91
CA ASN A 146 -2.64 -26.69 6.15
C ASN A 146 -3.70 -27.79 5.96
N ASP A 147 -4.27 -27.89 4.76
CA ASP A 147 -5.29 -28.87 4.42
C ASP A 147 -4.62 -30.11 3.79
N PRO A 148 -4.70 -31.28 4.45
CA PRO A 148 -4.09 -32.52 3.95
C PRO A 148 -4.76 -33.06 2.68
N ASP A 149 -5.94 -32.57 2.32
CA ASP A 149 -6.67 -32.99 1.12
C ASP A 149 -6.20 -32.22 -0.14
N TYR A 150 -5.40 -31.17 0.00
CA TYR A 150 -4.86 -30.42 -1.13
C TYR A 150 -3.50 -30.92 -1.59
N ASP A 151 -3.43 -31.31 -2.87
CA ASP A 151 -2.18 -31.63 -3.55
C ASP A 151 -1.54 -30.38 -4.15
N MET A 152 -0.49 -29.87 -3.48
CA MET A 152 0.32 -28.74 -3.95
C MET A 152 1.08 -29.04 -5.27
N ALA A 153 1.07 -30.28 -5.77
CA ALA A 153 1.61 -30.63 -7.08
C ALA A 153 0.65 -30.36 -8.26
N SER A 154 -0.54 -29.83 -7.99
CA SER A 154 -1.50 -29.37 -9.00
C SER A 154 -1.52 -27.84 -9.13
N GLY A 155 -1.92 -27.31 -10.29
CA GLY A 155 -2.03 -25.86 -10.49
C GLY A 155 -3.01 -25.20 -9.52
N ASP A 156 -4.18 -25.82 -9.32
CA ASP A 156 -5.19 -25.35 -8.37
C ASP A 156 -4.68 -25.43 -6.93
N GLY A 157 -3.95 -26.50 -6.59
CA GLY A 157 -3.29 -26.66 -5.30
C GLY A 157 -2.29 -25.55 -5.02
N ILE A 158 -1.45 -25.18 -5.99
CA ILE A 158 -0.49 -24.07 -5.85
C ILE A 158 -1.22 -22.76 -5.57
N VAL A 159 -2.26 -22.43 -6.35
CA VAL A 159 -3.02 -21.18 -6.17
C VAL A 159 -3.64 -21.14 -4.77
N LYS A 160 -4.36 -22.19 -4.38
CA LYS A 160 -5.01 -22.26 -3.06
C LYS A 160 -4.01 -22.25 -1.91
N GLY A 161 -2.89 -22.96 -2.06
CA GLY A 161 -1.80 -22.96 -1.09
C GLY A 161 -1.21 -21.57 -0.90
N CYS A 162 -0.90 -20.86 -1.98
CA CYS A 162 -0.43 -19.48 -1.90
C CYS A 162 -1.49 -18.51 -1.33
N MET A 163 -2.79 -18.84 -1.43
CA MET A 163 -3.88 -18.10 -0.77
C MET A 163 -4.13 -18.54 0.68
N THR A 164 -3.41 -19.54 1.16
CA THR A 164 -3.45 -20.06 2.54
C THR A 164 -2.21 -19.63 3.31
N GLU A 165 -1.03 -20.01 2.82
CA GLU A 165 0.26 -19.60 3.36
C GLU A 165 1.19 -19.19 2.21
N LEU A 166 1.66 -17.95 2.26
CA LEU A 166 2.59 -17.38 1.29
C LEU A 166 3.70 -16.67 2.04
N ASN A 167 4.93 -16.84 1.59
CA ASN A 167 6.06 -16.06 2.06
C ASN A 167 6.91 -15.65 0.86
N ILE A 168 7.01 -14.35 0.62
CA ILE A 168 7.90 -13.74 -0.37
C ILE A 168 9.01 -13.03 0.39
N THR A 169 10.25 -13.48 0.19
CA THR A 169 11.45 -12.92 0.81
C THR A 169 12.55 -12.75 -0.24
N PRO A 170 13.62 -12.03 0.09
CA PRO A 170 14.81 -12.05 -0.74
C PRO A 170 15.44 -13.44 -0.78
N LYS A 171 15.98 -13.82 -1.94
CA LYS A 171 16.77 -15.06 -2.08
C LYS A 171 18.08 -14.97 -1.28
N SER A 172 18.66 -13.79 -1.19
CA SER A 172 19.84 -13.47 -0.39
C SER A 172 19.52 -12.36 0.60
N TYR A 173 19.79 -12.57 1.89
CA TYR A 173 19.58 -11.55 2.95
C TYR A 173 20.37 -10.25 2.75
N LYS A 174 21.33 -10.22 1.82
CA LYS A 174 22.17 -9.04 1.54
C LYS A 174 21.48 -8.01 0.62
N GLU A 175 20.47 -8.42 -0.12
CA GLU A 175 19.80 -7.60 -1.13
C GLU A 175 18.28 -7.74 -0.98
N PRO A 176 17.47 -6.69 -1.16
CA PRO A 176 16.02 -6.81 -1.10
C PRO A 176 15.45 -7.50 -2.36
N VAL A 177 14.16 -7.86 -2.33
CA VAL A 177 13.41 -8.17 -3.56
C VAL A 177 13.08 -6.85 -4.23
N ASN A 178 13.73 -6.54 -5.35
CA ASN A 178 13.40 -5.34 -6.11
C ASN A 178 12.20 -5.67 -6.99
N PHE A 179 11.11 -4.90 -6.88
CA PHE A 179 9.95 -5.09 -7.73
C PHE A 179 9.63 -3.84 -8.55
N ALA A 180 9.04 -4.06 -9.72
CA ALA A 180 8.40 -3.02 -10.51
C ALA A 180 7.06 -3.53 -11.02
N LEU A 181 6.05 -2.69 -10.97
CA LEU A 181 4.71 -2.95 -11.44
C LEU A 181 4.29 -1.79 -12.33
N LYS A 182 3.69 -2.11 -13.47
CA LYS A 182 3.08 -1.14 -14.37
C LYS A 182 1.73 -1.66 -14.83
N LYS A 183 0.68 -0.88 -14.59
CA LYS A 183 -0.70 -1.24 -14.93
C LYS A 183 -1.35 -0.14 -15.74
N LYS A 184 -1.95 -0.51 -16.87
CA LYS A 184 -2.81 0.40 -17.63
C LYS A 184 -4.24 0.34 -17.06
N LEU A 185 -4.76 1.47 -16.61
CA LEU A 185 -6.10 1.58 -16.04
C LEU A 185 -7.17 1.79 -17.13
N GLN A 186 -8.44 1.61 -16.76
CA GLN A 186 -9.58 1.74 -17.68
C GLN A 186 -9.70 3.14 -18.30
N ASP A 187 -9.27 4.19 -17.59
CA ASP A 187 -9.24 5.57 -18.08
C ASP A 187 -8.04 5.88 -18.99
N GLY A 188 -7.21 4.87 -19.27
CA GLY A 188 -5.99 4.97 -20.07
C GLY A 188 -4.77 5.50 -19.31
N ALA A 189 -4.90 5.88 -18.04
CA ALA A 189 -3.77 6.28 -17.22
C ALA A 189 -2.86 5.07 -16.94
N ILE A 190 -1.57 5.34 -16.77
CA ILE A 190 -0.58 4.33 -16.38
C ILE A 190 -0.27 4.55 -14.91
N PHE A 191 -0.45 3.51 -14.12
CA PHE A 191 0.02 3.42 -12.75
C PHE A 191 1.36 2.67 -12.76
N THR A 192 2.38 3.24 -12.12
CA THR A 192 3.64 2.53 -11.86
C THR A 192 3.93 2.49 -10.38
N ALA A 193 4.39 1.34 -9.89
CA ALA A 193 4.91 1.17 -8.55
C ALA A 193 6.25 0.46 -8.63
N ARG A 194 7.23 0.88 -7.84
CA ARG A 194 8.54 0.24 -7.75
C ARG A 194 9.05 0.33 -6.32
N GLY A 195 9.83 -0.63 -5.90
CA GLY A 195 10.35 -0.62 -4.54
C GLY A 195 11.09 -1.89 -4.16
N ASP A 196 11.34 -1.97 -2.86
CA ASP A 196 12.00 -3.09 -2.22
C ASP A 196 11.00 -3.82 -1.33
N ILE A 197 10.80 -5.11 -1.54
CA ILE A 197 10.05 -5.95 -0.60
C ILE A 197 11.07 -6.56 0.35
N GLY A 198 10.92 -6.24 1.63
CA GLY A 198 11.62 -6.92 2.71
C GLY A 198 10.98 -8.27 2.99
N THR A 199 9.67 -8.28 3.19
CA THR A 199 8.86 -9.49 3.36
C THR A 199 7.42 -9.25 2.93
N MET A 200 6.79 -10.23 2.29
CA MET A 200 5.34 -10.32 2.19
C MET A 200 4.91 -11.69 2.68
N GLN A 201 3.99 -11.73 3.63
CA GLN A 201 3.57 -12.96 4.30
C GLN A 201 2.06 -13.04 4.38
N LEU A 202 1.51 -14.19 4.03
CA LEU A 202 0.16 -14.60 4.34
C LEU A 202 0.23 -15.80 5.28
N GLN A 203 -0.44 -15.72 6.43
CA GLN A 203 -0.45 -16.78 7.44
C GLN A 203 -1.88 -17.21 7.75
N ALA A 204 -2.08 -18.53 7.87
CA ALA A 204 -3.35 -19.15 8.25
C ALA A 204 -4.56 -18.65 7.43
N ALA A 205 -4.37 -18.46 6.12
CA ALA A 205 -5.36 -17.94 5.18
C ALA A 205 -5.96 -16.57 5.54
N ARG A 206 -5.37 -15.82 6.48
CA ARG A 206 -5.99 -14.62 7.03
C ARG A 206 -5.05 -13.44 7.13
N PHE A 207 -3.94 -13.61 7.83
CA PHE A 207 -3.11 -12.49 8.24
C PHE A 207 -2.12 -12.15 7.14
N LEU A 208 -2.32 -11.01 6.48
CA LEU A 208 -1.43 -10.47 5.47
C LEU A 208 -0.50 -9.44 6.13
N GLN A 209 0.81 -9.61 5.94
CA GLN A 209 1.83 -8.65 6.32
C GLN A 209 2.68 -8.28 5.11
N ILE A 210 2.90 -6.98 4.91
CA ILE A 210 3.77 -6.45 3.86
C ILE A 210 4.74 -5.47 4.50
N ALA A 211 6.04 -5.77 4.40
CA ALA A 211 7.12 -4.90 4.85
C ALA A 211 7.97 -4.46 3.65
N SER A 212 8.08 -3.15 3.43
CA SER A 212 8.79 -2.55 2.29
C SER A 212 9.67 -1.39 2.77
N PRO A 213 11.01 -1.47 2.65
CA PRO A 213 11.91 -0.38 3.01
C PRO A 213 11.65 0.92 2.23
N LEU A 214 11.29 0.78 0.94
CA LEU A 214 11.00 1.90 0.05
C LEU A 214 9.95 1.49 -0.97
N LEU A 215 8.93 2.32 -1.12
CA LEU A 215 7.91 2.24 -2.15
C LEU A 215 7.84 3.59 -2.88
N VAL A 216 7.91 3.55 -4.20
CA VAL A 216 7.73 4.71 -5.08
C VAL A 216 6.59 4.41 -6.03
N MET A 217 5.60 5.29 -6.09
CA MET A 217 4.43 5.16 -6.96
C MET A 217 4.23 6.42 -7.77
N ASP A 218 3.93 6.25 -9.06
CA ASP A 218 3.56 7.34 -9.95
C ASP A 218 2.13 7.10 -10.47
N TYR A 219 1.30 8.13 -10.33
CA TYR A 219 -0.06 8.12 -10.85
C TYR A 219 -0.50 9.51 -11.28
N LYS A 220 -0.76 9.68 -12.58
CA LYS A 220 -1.16 10.96 -13.19
C LYS A 220 -0.14 12.06 -12.84
N GLN A 221 -0.54 13.07 -12.07
CA GLN A 221 0.34 14.17 -11.64
C GLN A 221 1.08 13.92 -10.32
N TYR A 222 0.84 12.79 -9.65
CA TYR A 222 1.35 12.49 -8.32
C TYR A 222 2.53 11.52 -8.37
N ASP A 223 3.61 11.90 -7.68
CA ASP A 223 4.76 11.06 -7.30
C ASP A 223 4.65 10.83 -5.78
N VAL A 224 4.60 9.57 -5.36
CA VAL A 224 4.47 9.16 -3.96
C VAL A 224 5.70 8.35 -3.58
N GLN A 225 6.39 8.77 -2.52
CA GLN A 225 7.49 8.03 -1.93
C GLN A 225 7.11 7.68 -0.50
N ALA A 226 7.17 6.40 -0.14
CA ALA A 226 6.87 5.90 1.20
C ALA A 226 8.04 5.06 1.70
N LYS A 227 8.45 5.26 2.96
CA LYS A 227 9.58 4.56 3.57
C LYS A 227 9.19 3.75 4.77
N SER A 228 9.81 2.58 4.87
CA SER A 228 9.63 1.64 5.99
C SER A 228 8.15 1.33 6.21
N VAL A 229 7.47 0.95 5.12
CA VAL A 229 6.07 0.53 5.15
C VAL A 229 5.99 -0.81 5.87
N ASP A 230 5.21 -0.89 6.95
CA ASP A 230 4.75 -2.14 7.58
C ASP A 230 3.22 -2.11 7.61
N LEU A 231 2.61 -2.86 6.69
CA LEU A 231 1.16 -3.04 6.61
C LEU A 231 0.83 -4.43 7.15
N LYS A 232 -0.12 -4.48 8.08
CA LYS A 232 -0.74 -5.70 8.56
C LYS A 232 -2.24 -5.59 8.39
N CYS A 233 -2.88 -6.60 7.82
CA CYS A 233 -4.32 -6.64 7.68
C CYS A 233 -4.82 -8.09 7.58
N GLU A 234 -6.13 -8.26 7.54
CA GLU A 234 -6.80 -9.54 7.46
C GLU A 234 -7.54 -9.65 6.12
N LYS A 235 -7.50 -10.83 5.52
CA LYS A 235 -8.43 -11.23 4.43
C LYS A 235 -9.47 -12.22 4.96
N ASP A 236 -10.51 -12.44 4.17
CA ASP A 236 -11.44 -13.54 4.40
C ASP A 236 -10.69 -14.90 4.31
N GLU A 237 -10.88 -15.75 5.31
CA GLU A 237 -10.28 -17.09 5.40
C GLU A 237 -10.79 -17.99 4.27
N ASP A 238 -12.06 -17.81 3.88
CA ASP A 238 -12.71 -18.60 2.82
C ASP A 238 -12.28 -18.16 1.41
N LEU A 239 -11.55 -17.03 1.29
CA LEU A 239 -11.03 -16.55 0.02
C LEU A 239 -9.79 -17.35 -0.40
N ILE A 240 -10.04 -18.44 -1.11
CA ILE A 240 -9.03 -19.39 -1.62
C ILE A 240 -8.61 -19.13 -3.09
N GLU A 241 -9.22 -18.13 -3.73
CA GLU A 241 -8.89 -17.66 -5.08
C GLU A 241 -8.49 -16.17 -5.05
N ILE A 242 -7.75 -15.72 -6.07
CA ILE A 242 -7.31 -14.33 -6.15
C ILE A 242 -8.49 -13.45 -6.61
N ASP A 243 -9.14 -12.79 -5.65
CA ASP A 243 -10.09 -11.70 -5.88
C ASP A 243 -9.54 -10.42 -5.25
N SER A 244 -9.11 -9.47 -6.09
CA SER A 244 -8.51 -8.22 -5.62
C SER A 244 -9.47 -7.39 -4.78
N ASP A 245 -10.75 -7.39 -5.12
CA ASP A 245 -11.72 -6.49 -4.49
C ASP A 245 -12.06 -7.00 -3.09
N SER A 246 -12.26 -8.31 -2.95
CA SER A 246 -12.43 -8.98 -1.65
C SER A 246 -11.19 -8.87 -0.77
N LEU A 247 -9.98 -9.03 -1.33
CA LEU A 247 -8.72 -8.84 -0.61
C LEU A 247 -8.55 -7.40 -0.10
N MET A 248 -8.80 -6.41 -0.95
CA MET A 248 -8.69 -5.00 -0.59
C MET A 248 -9.71 -4.63 0.49
N SER A 249 -10.96 -5.03 0.33
CA SER A 249 -12.03 -4.75 1.31
C SER A 249 -11.75 -5.35 2.68
N GLY A 250 -11.26 -6.61 2.74
CA GLY A 250 -10.83 -7.22 4.01
C GLY A 250 -9.70 -6.43 4.66
N CYS A 251 -8.71 -6.04 3.83
CA CYS A 251 -7.55 -5.32 4.31
C CYS A 251 -7.91 -3.92 4.85
N GLU A 252 -8.72 -3.14 4.14
CA GLU A 252 -9.13 -1.78 4.52
C GLU A 252 -9.92 -1.74 5.85
N ASN A 253 -10.62 -2.83 6.19
CA ASN A 253 -11.40 -2.94 7.41
C ASN A 253 -10.61 -3.40 8.64
N THR A 254 -9.37 -3.84 8.44
CA THR A 254 -8.50 -4.40 9.49
C THR A 254 -7.06 -3.86 9.42
N ALA A 255 -6.83 -2.83 8.60
CA ALA A 255 -5.50 -2.31 8.31
C ALA A 255 -4.84 -1.71 9.56
N ALA A 256 -3.65 -2.21 9.88
CA ALA A 256 -2.68 -1.59 10.77
C ALA A 256 -1.45 -1.24 9.93
N LEU A 257 -1.30 0.04 9.62
CA LEU A 257 -0.27 0.59 8.76
C LEU A 257 0.65 1.50 9.59
N ASN A 258 1.94 1.20 9.57
CA ASN A 258 2.99 2.08 10.05
C ASN A 258 3.86 2.52 8.85
N VAL A 259 3.96 3.83 8.63
CA VAL A 259 4.78 4.39 7.54
C VAL A 259 5.42 5.68 8.04
N PRO A 260 6.62 5.60 8.62
CA PRO A 260 7.26 6.75 9.25
C PRO A 260 7.50 7.93 8.31
N LYS A 261 7.58 7.73 6.99
CA LYS A 261 7.72 8.85 6.05
C LYS A 261 6.97 8.58 4.77
N ILE A 262 6.08 9.51 4.42
CA ILE A 262 5.46 9.61 3.11
C ILE A 262 5.70 11.01 2.56
N LEU A 263 6.14 11.11 1.31
CA LEU A 263 6.21 12.35 0.56
C LEU A 263 5.37 12.18 -0.71
N VAL A 264 4.36 13.03 -0.87
CA VAL A 264 3.53 13.12 -2.07
C VAL A 264 3.83 14.43 -2.77
N SER A 265 4.22 14.38 -4.04
CA SER A 265 4.46 15.55 -4.88
C SER A 265 3.44 15.62 -6.01
N ASN A 266 2.72 16.74 -6.13
CA ASN A 266 1.85 17.02 -7.26
C ASN A 266 2.54 17.96 -8.24
N SER A 267 2.92 17.43 -9.40
CA SER A 267 3.65 18.16 -10.44
C SER A 267 2.84 19.28 -11.10
N LYS A 268 1.51 19.12 -11.20
CA LYS A 268 0.60 20.09 -11.83
C LYS A 268 0.39 21.33 -10.96
N GLU A 269 0.09 21.12 -9.69
CA GLU A 269 -0.19 22.19 -8.73
C GLU A 269 1.07 22.71 -8.03
N LYS A 270 2.19 21.99 -8.19
CA LYS A 270 3.47 22.27 -7.51
C LYS A 270 3.30 22.26 -5.99
N THR A 271 2.49 21.33 -5.50
CA THR A 271 2.25 21.11 -4.07
C THR A 271 2.99 19.87 -3.59
N LYS A 272 3.34 19.86 -2.29
CA LYS A 272 3.96 18.72 -1.63
C LYS A 272 3.27 18.45 -0.30
N PHE A 273 3.06 17.18 0.00
CA PHE A 273 2.52 16.70 1.27
C PHE A 273 3.57 15.78 1.90
N TYR A 274 3.89 16.02 3.15
CA TYR A 274 4.73 15.15 3.95
C TYR A 274 3.94 14.63 5.14
N PHE A 275 4.07 13.34 5.38
CA PHE A 275 3.47 12.65 6.51
C PHE A 275 4.55 11.87 7.24
N ASP A 276 4.56 11.99 8.55
CA ASP A 276 5.25 11.09 9.47
C ASP A 276 4.16 10.31 10.21
N ILE A 277 3.82 9.12 9.71
CA ILE A 277 2.67 8.34 10.19
C ILE A 277 3.20 7.26 11.13
N ASP A 278 3.00 7.47 12.42
CA ASP A 278 3.31 6.46 13.43
C ASP A 278 2.29 5.31 13.37
N THR A 279 1.00 5.64 13.25
CA THR A 279 -0.06 4.62 13.24
C THR A 279 -1.25 5.06 12.39
N LEU A 280 -1.68 4.21 11.46
CA LEU A 280 -3.04 4.18 10.92
C LEU A 280 -3.62 2.80 11.24
N ASN A 281 -4.70 2.75 12.00
CA ASN A 281 -5.33 1.51 12.44
C ASN A 281 -6.84 1.56 12.23
N VAL A 282 -7.37 0.61 11.48
CA VAL A 282 -8.80 0.36 11.32
C VAL A 282 -9.14 -0.94 12.02
N LYS A 283 -10.01 -0.87 13.04
CA LYS A 283 -10.53 -2.05 13.72
C LYS A 283 -11.86 -1.76 14.39
N ASN A 284 -12.79 -2.73 14.33
CA ASN A 284 -14.11 -2.62 14.96
C ASN A 284 -14.83 -1.31 14.59
N GLU A 285 -14.89 -1.01 13.28
CA GLU A 285 -15.53 0.20 12.73
C GLU A 285 -14.93 1.53 13.25
N ARG A 286 -13.66 1.51 13.66
CA ARG A 286 -12.97 2.71 14.13
C ARG A 286 -11.66 2.91 13.37
N LEU A 287 -11.52 4.10 12.80
CA LEU A 287 -10.27 4.61 12.28
C LEU A 287 -9.53 5.36 13.41
N ASN A 288 -8.29 4.98 13.65
CA ASN A 288 -7.35 5.76 14.47
C ASN A 288 -6.15 6.10 13.60
N PHE A 289 -5.88 7.39 13.42
CA PHE A 289 -4.76 7.89 12.66
C PHE A 289 -3.93 8.81 13.55
N HIS A 290 -2.64 8.52 13.67
CA HIS A 290 -1.68 9.33 14.38
C HIS A 290 -0.52 9.68 13.46
N SER A 291 -0.21 10.98 13.41
CA SER A 291 0.95 11.50 12.69
C SER A 291 1.71 12.48 13.56
N ASP A 292 2.99 12.22 13.77
CA ASP A 292 3.89 13.11 14.50
C ASP A 292 4.02 14.45 13.77
N ILE A 293 4.09 14.39 12.44
CA ILE A 293 4.23 15.56 11.58
C ILE A 293 3.42 15.38 10.31
N PHE A 294 2.49 16.30 10.09
CA PHE A 294 1.87 16.51 8.80
C PHE A 294 2.28 17.88 8.26
N GLN A 295 2.74 17.95 7.02
CA GLN A 295 3.11 19.21 6.40
C GLN A 295 2.65 19.30 4.97
N PHE A 296 2.00 20.42 4.67
CA PHE A 296 1.68 20.82 3.32
C PHE A 296 2.52 22.01 2.88
N ILE A 297 2.96 21.98 1.62
CA ILE A 297 3.68 23.07 0.97
C ILE A 297 3.04 23.37 -0.36
N ASP A 298 2.71 24.63 -0.60
CA ASP A 298 2.43 25.17 -1.92
C ASP A 298 3.41 26.31 -2.28
N SER A 299 3.12 27.00 -3.38
CA SER A 299 3.95 28.12 -3.86
C SER A 299 3.96 29.36 -2.94
N LYS A 300 2.95 29.53 -2.09
CA LYS A 300 2.68 30.73 -1.28
C LYS A 300 2.87 30.49 0.22
N LYS A 301 2.49 29.32 0.74
CA LYS A 301 2.48 28.99 2.16
C LYS A 301 2.95 27.57 2.44
N SER A 302 3.43 27.35 3.66
CA SER A 302 3.55 26.03 4.25
C SER A 302 2.75 25.94 5.54
N VAL A 303 2.02 24.85 5.72
CA VAL A 303 1.27 24.55 6.94
C VAL A 303 1.86 23.29 7.54
N THR A 304 2.19 23.34 8.82
CA THR A 304 2.79 22.24 9.56
C THR A 304 1.96 21.98 10.81
N VAL A 305 1.51 20.74 10.92
CA VAL A 305 0.73 20.20 12.03
C VAL A 305 1.63 19.22 12.76
N LYS A 306 1.73 19.37 14.08
CA LYS A 306 2.50 18.49 14.93
C LYS A 306 1.56 17.72 15.86
N ASP A 307 1.84 16.42 15.99
CA ASP A 307 1.13 15.47 16.84
C ASP A 307 -0.38 15.46 16.53
N LEU A 308 -0.72 15.18 15.28
CA LEU A 308 -2.08 15.00 14.81
C LEU A 308 -2.62 13.64 15.26
N ASN A 309 -3.77 13.64 15.91
CA ASN A 309 -4.51 12.45 16.27
C ASN A 309 -5.93 12.57 15.72
N VAL A 310 -6.35 11.63 14.90
CA VAL A 310 -7.72 11.52 14.39
C VAL A 310 -8.28 10.20 14.85
N LYS A 311 -9.46 10.23 15.46
CA LYS A 311 -10.23 9.03 15.79
C LYS A 311 -11.64 9.24 15.28
N CYS A 312 -12.15 8.33 14.48
CA CYS A 312 -13.52 8.47 14.01
C CYS A 312 -14.14 7.12 13.68
N GLN A 313 -15.46 7.13 13.49
CA GLN A 313 -16.17 5.95 13.00
C GLN A 313 -15.80 5.72 11.53
N LYS A 314 -15.54 4.46 11.18
CA LYS A 314 -15.41 4.00 9.80
C LYS A 314 -16.38 2.84 9.63
N LEU A 315 -17.42 2.99 8.83
CA LEU A 315 -18.36 1.91 8.59
C LEU A 315 -17.71 0.81 7.73
N ILE A 316 -18.17 -0.44 7.89
CA ILE A 316 -17.60 -1.62 7.20
C ILE A 316 -17.73 -1.47 5.67
N GLN A 317 -18.87 -0.96 5.21
CA GLN A 317 -19.18 -0.78 3.79
C GLN A 317 -18.43 0.38 3.13
N SER A 318 -17.74 1.21 3.91
CA SER A 318 -17.11 2.42 3.40
C SER A 318 -15.66 2.16 3.04
N ASP A 319 -15.28 2.57 1.84
CA ASP A 319 -13.92 2.43 1.34
C ASP A 319 -12.98 3.39 2.09
N LEU A 320 -11.88 2.86 2.63
CA LEU A 320 -10.89 3.67 3.37
C LEU A 320 -10.18 4.69 2.45
N LEU A 321 -10.05 4.36 1.17
CA LEU A 321 -9.44 5.18 0.13
C LEU A 321 -10.41 6.23 -0.43
N ASP A 322 -11.72 6.09 -0.17
CA ASP A 322 -12.73 7.11 -0.49
C ASP A 322 -12.74 8.23 0.56
N ILE A 323 -11.79 9.16 0.40
CA ILE A 323 -11.57 10.30 1.30
C ILE A 323 -12.86 11.09 1.59
N PRO A 324 -13.70 11.49 0.60
CA PRO A 324 -15.00 12.10 0.84
C PRO A 324 -15.91 11.32 1.82
N SER A 325 -16.04 10.01 1.63
CA SER A 325 -16.85 9.16 2.54
C SER A 325 -16.24 9.11 3.94
N MET A 326 -14.92 8.99 4.06
CA MET A 326 -14.23 9.02 5.35
C MET A 326 -14.42 10.35 6.08
N ILE A 327 -14.35 11.47 5.38
CA ILE A 327 -14.61 12.79 5.96
C ILE A 327 -16.05 12.86 6.47
N LYS A 328 -17.02 12.44 5.66
CA LYS A 328 -18.44 12.42 6.05
C LYS A 328 -18.66 11.61 7.33
N GLU A 329 -18.09 10.42 7.41
CA GLU A 329 -18.21 9.55 8.60
C GLU A 329 -17.52 10.16 9.82
N CYS A 330 -16.32 10.73 9.64
CA CYS A 330 -15.64 11.41 10.72
C CYS A 330 -16.40 12.66 11.23
N LEU A 331 -17.23 13.28 10.39
CA LEU A 331 -18.09 14.41 10.77
C LEU A 331 -19.39 13.98 11.47
N ILE A 332 -19.73 12.69 11.50
CA ILE A 332 -20.85 12.19 12.32
C ILE A 332 -20.40 12.07 13.77
N ASP A 333 -19.37 11.25 14.01
CA ASP A 333 -18.78 11.00 15.32
C ASP A 333 -17.26 10.84 15.20
N GLY A 334 -16.51 11.77 15.80
CA GLY A 334 -15.06 11.78 15.69
C GLY A 334 -14.37 12.75 16.65
N SER A 335 -13.06 12.61 16.76
CA SER A 335 -12.20 13.52 17.48
C SER A 335 -10.92 13.79 16.70
N ILE A 336 -10.51 15.05 16.66
CA ILE A 336 -9.23 15.49 16.09
C ILE A 336 -8.51 16.27 17.18
N ASP A 337 -7.31 15.85 17.54
CA ASP A 337 -6.42 16.57 18.44
C ASP A 337 -5.13 16.93 17.71
N ILE A 338 -4.70 18.19 17.85
CA ILE A 338 -3.48 18.74 17.25
C ILE A 338 -2.72 19.50 18.33
N ALA A 339 -1.51 19.05 18.66
CA ALA A 339 -0.71 19.74 19.68
C ALA A 339 -0.25 21.12 19.21
N LYS A 340 0.26 21.23 17.96
CA LYS A 340 0.74 22.51 17.42
C LYS A 340 0.40 22.65 15.94
N LEU A 341 -0.05 23.84 15.55
CA LEU A 341 -0.25 24.21 14.16
C LEU A 341 0.47 25.51 13.85
N LYS A 342 1.26 25.48 12.77
CA LYS A 342 2.04 26.60 12.30
C LYS A 342 1.86 26.80 10.81
N THR A 343 1.58 28.05 10.44
CA THR A 343 1.43 28.48 9.05
C THR A 343 2.49 29.52 8.78
N ASN A 344 3.33 29.28 7.77
CA ASN A 344 4.31 30.24 7.30
C ASN A 344 3.88 30.74 5.93
N GLU A 345 3.61 32.02 5.86
CA GLU A 345 3.35 32.75 4.63
C GLU A 345 4.60 33.57 4.35
N ASP A 346 5.44 33.14 3.41
CA ASP A 346 6.80 33.69 3.28
C ASP A 346 7.13 33.96 1.80
N ILE A 347 6.70 35.14 1.32
CA ILE A 347 7.48 35.86 0.31
C ILE A 347 8.48 36.72 1.10
N LYS A 348 9.66 36.15 1.43
CA LYS A 348 10.73 36.99 1.97
C LYS A 348 11.24 37.88 0.85
N THR A 349 10.92 39.17 0.98
CA THR A 349 11.41 40.21 0.09
C THR A 349 12.76 40.65 0.63
N ILE A 350 13.85 40.17 0.01
CA ILE A 350 15.19 40.60 0.35
C ILE A 350 15.35 42.01 -0.22
N THR A 351 15.57 42.98 0.65
CA THR A 351 15.76 44.39 0.29
C THR A 351 17.21 44.81 0.53
N ASP A 352 17.74 45.66 -0.35
CA ASP A 352 19.06 46.26 -0.16
C ASP A 352 19.02 47.29 0.99
N PRO A 353 20.19 47.79 1.45
CA PRO A 353 20.24 48.84 2.48
C PRO A 353 19.50 50.14 2.10
N ARG A 354 19.08 50.30 0.84
CA ARG A 354 18.31 51.43 0.30
C ARG A 354 16.83 51.10 0.13
N GLY A 355 16.37 49.94 0.59
CA GLY A 355 14.97 49.48 0.53
C GLY A 355 14.53 48.91 -0.82
N ARG A 356 15.44 48.67 -1.79
CA ARG A 356 15.10 48.09 -3.09
C ARG A 356 15.04 46.57 -3.02
N VAL A 357 14.00 45.98 -3.59
CA VAL A 357 13.84 44.52 -3.64
C VAL A 357 14.91 43.89 -4.52
N ILE A 358 15.84 43.15 -3.92
CA ILE A 358 16.93 42.44 -4.61
C ILE A 358 16.45 41.06 -5.07
N SER A 359 15.64 40.38 -4.26
CA SER A 359 15.05 39.10 -4.63
C SER A 359 13.79 38.79 -3.82
N ARG A 360 12.90 37.98 -4.39
CA ARG A 360 11.77 37.38 -3.70
C ARG A 360 12.05 35.90 -3.56
N GLN A 361 12.34 35.44 -2.35
CA GLN A 361 12.49 34.02 -2.09
C GLN A 361 11.10 33.44 -1.81
N THR A 362 10.59 32.63 -2.73
CA THR A 362 9.31 31.93 -2.56
C THR A 362 9.49 30.70 -1.69
N VAL A 363 8.43 30.29 -0.99
CA VAL A 363 8.37 29.03 -0.23
C VAL A 363 8.82 27.85 -1.11
N SER A 364 8.37 27.79 -2.36
CA SER A 364 8.75 26.72 -3.30
C SER A 364 10.25 26.60 -3.58
N SER A 365 11.02 27.69 -3.48
CA SER A 365 12.47 27.65 -3.72
C SER A 365 13.24 26.95 -2.60
N ARG A 366 12.74 26.98 -1.36
CA ARG A 366 13.35 26.24 -0.22
C ARG A 366 13.11 24.74 -0.30
N TYR A 367 12.12 24.31 -1.08
CA TYR A 367 11.60 22.94 -1.09
C TYR A 367 11.61 22.28 -2.49
N LYS A 368 12.34 22.87 -3.45
CA LYS A 368 12.29 22.46 -4.87
C LYS A 368 12.82 21.05 -5.11
N ASN A 369 13.90 20.64 -4.42
CA ASN A 369 14.61 19.38 -4.65
C ASN A 369 14.57 18.43 -3.43
N LEU A 370 13.43 18.39 -2.75
CA LEU A 370 13.29 17.50 -1.59
C LEU A 370 13.14 16.05 -2.04
N GLU A 371 14.11 15.25 -1.64
CA GLU A 371 13.97 13.80 -1.56
C GLU A 371 13.55 13.42 -0.14
N ILE A 372 12.84 12.32 0.02
CA ILE A 372 12.30 11.89 1.32
C ILE A 372 13.40 11.65 2.39
N ASP A 373 14.65 11.35 1.98
CA ASP A 373 15.80 11.18 2.90
C ASP A 373 16.31 12.49 3.51
N SER A 374 16.38 13.53 2.68
CA SER A 374 16.93 14.83 3.08
C SER A 374 15.88 15.72 3.73
N TYR A 375 14.60 15.29 3.71
CA TYR A 375 13.53 16.14 4.18
C TYR A 375 13.41 16.14 5.70
N ARG A 376 13.62 17.34 6.26
CA ARG A 376 13.56 17.64 7.69
C ARG A 376 12.53 18.75 7.91
N PRO A 377 11.23 18.41 8.04
CA PRO A 377 10.15 19.40 8.12
C PRO A 377 10.31 20.36 9.31
N LEU A 378 10.94 19.92 10.40
CA LEU A 378 11.08 20.71 11.63
C LEU A 378 12.33 21.60 11.67
N GLU A 379 13.43 21.24 11.00
CA GLU A 379 14.71 21.97 11.10
C GLU A 379 14.58 23.42 10.60
N ASN A 380 13.68 23.65 9.65
CA ASN A 380 13.43 24.98 9.09
C ASN A 380 12.34 25.76 9.85
N LEU A 381 11.81 25.22 10.95
CA LEU A 381 10.67 25.77 11.67
C LEU A 381 10.92 25.87 13.18
N SER A 382 11.00 27.10 13.71
CA SER A 382 10.89 27.32 15.16
C SER A 382 9.46 27.03 15.63
N LEU A 383 9.24 25.83 16.18
CA LEU A 383 7.93 25.37 16.65
C LEU A 383 7.49 26.00 17.98
N ASP A 384 8.39 26.68 18.68
CA ASP A 384 8.09 27.41 19.94
C ASP A 384 7.19 28.63 19.72
N LYS A 385 6.97 29.01 18.45
CA LYS A 385 6.11 30.10 18.01
C LYS A 385 5.02 29.55 17.09
N SER A 386 4.24 28.57 17.56
CA SER A 386 3.06 28.09 16.83
C SER A 386 1.99 29.18 16.77
N ASN A 387 1.18 29.20 15.71
CA ASN A 387 0.07 30.15 15.60
C ASN A 387 -1.11 29.69 16.48
N LEU A 388 -1.27 28.37 16.61
CA LEU A 388 -2.27 27.69 17.43
C LEU A 388 -1.60 26.50 18.14
N SER A 389 -2.03 26.19 19.36
CA SER A 389 -1.72 24.95 20.06
C SER A 389 -2.97 24.33 20.68
N ASP A 390 -2.84 23.08 21.11
CA ASP A 390 -3.83 22.37 21.91
C ASP A 390 -5.23 22.42 21.27
N ILE A 391 -5.26 22.24 19.94
CA ILE A 391 -6.50 22.22 19.19
C ILE A 391 -7.16 20.88 19.45
N SER A 392 -8.39 20.89 19.95
CA SER A 392 -9.20 19.71 20.15
C SER A 392 -10.57 19.93 19.52
N ILE A 393 -10.93 19.05 18.59
CA ILE A 393 -12.21 19.03 17.90
C ILE A 393 -12.90 17.75 18.31
N LYS A 394 -14.05 17.86 18.98
CA LYS A 394 -14.89 16.71 19.30
C LYS A 394 -16.22 16.85 18.58
N ILE A 395 -16.57 15.86 17.78
CA ILE A 395 -17.80 15.80 17.00
C ILE A 395 -18.70 14.72 17.59
N THR A 396 -19.95 15.07 17.84
CA THR A 396 -20.95 14.13 18.34
C THR A 396 -22.28 14.38 17.65
N ASN A 397 -22.80 13.39 16.93
CA ASN A 397 -24.01 13.50 16.12
C ASN A 397 -24.01 14.74 15.21
N GLY A 398 -22.91 15.00 14.50
CA GLY A 398 -22.79 16.15 13.60
C GLY A 398 -22.66 17.51 14.28
N VAL A 399 -22.44 17.56 15.60
CA VAL A 399 -22.15 18.81 16.34
C VAL A 399 -20.69 18.81 16.77
N ALA A 400 -19.91 19.75 16.24
CA ALA A 400 -18.52 19.97 16.57
C ALA A 400 -18.35 20.94 17.74
N LYS A 401 -17.54 20.56 18.72
CA LYS A 401 -16.99 21.42 19.77
C LYS A 401 -15.50 21.55 19.52
N VAL A 402 -15.06 22.76 19.19
CA VAL A 402 -13.67 23.09 18.88
C VAL A 402 -13.10 23.92 20.02
N LYS A 403 -11.94 23.52 20.52
CA LYS A 403 -11.13 24.26 21.47
C LYS A 403 -9.77 24.50 20.84
N ALA A 404 -9.21 25.69 21.01
CA ALA A 404 -7.85 25.98 20.56
C ALA A 404 -7.22 27.08 21.41
N HIS A 405 -5.91 26.97 21.64
CA HIS A 405 -5.12 28.02 22.26
C HIS A 405 -4.41 28.84 21.17
N ALA A 406 -4.71 30.13 21.07
CA ALA A 406 -4.20 31.00 20.02
C ALA A 406 -3.08 31.91 20.55
N TYR A 407 -1.97 31.97 19.80
CA TYR A 407 -0.84 32.86 20.08
C TYR A 407 -0.88 34.05 19.13
N LYS A 408 -1.44 35.17 19.60
CA LYS A 408 -1.42 36.42 18.84
C LYS A 408 -1.42 37.60 19.79
N ASN A 409 -0.56 38.57 19.50
CA ASN A 409 -0.61 39.89 20.13
C ASN A 409 -1.89 40.60 19.69
N VAL A 410 -2.98 40.39 20.43
CA VAL A 410 -4.21 41.17 20.30
C VAL A 410 -4.40 41.87 21.65
N LEU A 411 -4.29 43.20 21.65
CA LEU A 411 -4.67 44.06 22.78
C LEU A 411 -4.11 43.56 24.14
N LEU A 412 -2.79 43.63 24.31
CA LEU A 412 -2.04 43.41 25.58
C LEU A 412 -1.85 41.96 26.07
N LYS A 413 -2.64 40.97 25.62
CA LYS A 413 -2.36 39.55 25.91
C LYS A 413 -1.72 38.86 24.70
N LYS A 414 -0.70 38.04 24.98
CA LYS A 414 0.01 37.28 23.94
C LYS A 414 -0.74 36.01 23.53
N ASN A 415 -1.58 35.47 24.43
CA ASN A 415 -2.26 34.20 24.26
C ASN A 415 -3.71 34.27 24.75
N PHE A 416 -4.63 33.53 24.12
CA PHE A 416 -6.03 33.39 24.53
C PHE A 416 -6.64 32.07 24.04
N ASP A 417 -7.66 31.58 24.76
CA ASP A 417 -8.43 30.39 24.39
C ASP A 417 -9.60 30.76 23.47
N VAL A 418 -9.93 29.86 22.56
CA VAL A 418 -11.10 29.95 21.69
C VAL A 418 -11.91 28.68 21.87
N ASP A 419 -13.17 28.83 22.27
CA ASP A 419 -14.16 27.76 22.25
C ASP A 419 -15.22 28.07 21.18
N LEU A 420 -15.51 27.10 20.33
CA LEU A 420 -16.47 27.20 19.22
C LEU A 420 -17.39 25.98 19.24
N THR A 421 -18.69 26.21 19.08
CA THR A 421 -19.67 25.16 18.82
C THR A 421 -20.30 25.39 17.45
N ALA A 422 -20.37 24.34 16.63
CA ALA A 422 -20.95 24.41 15.30
C ALA A 422 -21.63 23.09 14.92
N SER A 423 -22.69 23.18 14.12
CA SER A 423 -23.21 22.00 13.40
C SER A 423 -22.36 21.80 12.15
N VAL A 424 -21.93 20.58 11.88
CA VAL A 424 -21.08 20.24 10.75
C VAL A 424 -21.79 19.26 9.81
N SER A 425 -21.63 19.46 8.52
CA SER A 425 -22.12 18.55 7.49
C SER A 425 -21.16 18.51 6.30
N PHE A 426 -21.31 17.49 5.47
CA PHE A 426 -20.52 17.32 4.25
C PHE A 426 -21.43 17.34 3.02
N ASN A 427 -21.12 18.22 2.07
CA ASN A 427 -21.72 18.22 0.74
C ASN A 427 -20.81 17.42 -0.20
N GLU A 428 -21.17 16.16 -0.45
CA GLU A 428 -20.41 15.26 -1.34
C GLU A 428 -20.28 15.79 -2.77
N LYS A 429 -21.32 16.45 -3.30
CA LYS A 429 -21.31 16.94 -4.70
C LYS A 429 -20.31 18.06 -4.91
N GLU A 430 -20.09 18.88 -3.89
CA GLU A 430 -19.19 20.03 -3.92
C GLU A 430 -17.88 19.75 -3.19
N SER A 431 -17.70 18.53 -2.66
CA SER A 431 -16.60 18.14 -1.78
C SER A 431 -16.32 19.18 -0.68
N GLN A 432 -17.38 19.58 0.03
CA GLN A 432 -17.32 20.74 0.93
C GLN A 432 -17.82 20.42 2.34
N ILE A 433 -17.04 20.80 3.34
CA ILE A 433 -17.48 20.81 4.74
C ILE A 433 -18.22 22.12 5.00
N ILE A 434 -19.44 22.01 5.53
CA ILE A 434 -20.26 23.14 5.94
C ILE A 434 -20.30 23.16 7.46
N MET A 435 -19.89 24.28 8.05
CA MET A 435 -19.86 24.47 9.49
C MET A 435 -20.75 25.67 9.87
N ASP A 436 -21.91 25.38 10.45
CA ASP A 436 -22.89 26.36 10.93
C ASP A 436 -22.60 26.73 12.38
N VAL A 437 -22.02 27.92 12.58
CA VAL A 437 -21.50 28.35 13.88
C VAL A 437 -22.61 28.88 14.77
N THR A 438 -22.89 28.15 15.85
CA THR A 438 -23.97 28.47 16.78
C THR A 438 -23.48 29.29 17.97
N ASP A 439 -22.27 29.02 18.47
CA ASP A 439 -21.70 29.72 19.63
C ASP A 439 -20.18 29.86 19.57
N VAL A 440 -19.68 30.97 20.09
CA VAL A 440 -18.25 31.31 20.14
C VAL A 440 -17.94 32.03 21.43
N VAL A 441 -16.96 31.52 22.19
CA VAL A 441 -16.48 32.14 23.42
C VAL A 441 -14.99 32.48 23.26
N VAL A 442 -14.66 33.74 23.55
CA VAL A 442 -13.29 34.26 23.63
C VAL A 442 -13.13 35.08 24.91
N PRO A 443 -11.95 35.09 25.57
CA PRO A 443 -11.77 35.60 26.94
C PRO A 443 -11.85 37.13 27.09
N PHE A 444 -12.19 37.88 26.04
CA PHE A 444 -12.41 39.32 26.13
C PHE A 444 -13.87 39.66 26.44
N GLY A 445 -14.24 39.37 27.70
CA GLY A 445 -15.21 40.06 28.57
C GLY A 445 -16.56 40.54 28.01
N PHE A 446 -17.65 39.99 28.57
CA PHE A 446 -19.01 40.56 28.75
C PHE A 446 -19.80 41.02 27.52
N ILE A 447 -19.18 41.22 26.37
CA ILE A 447 -19.84 41.61 25.13
C ILE A 447 -19.73 40.41 24.19
N LYS A 448 -20.86 39.76 23.88
CA LYS A 448 -20.99 38.77 22.81
C LYS A 448 -20.79 39.43 21.43
N VAL A 449 -19.64 40.08 21.21
CA VAL A 449 -19.25 40.51 19.87
C VAL A 449 -18.86 39.25 19.13
N LYS A 450 -19.59 38.92 18.07
CA LYS A 450 -19.26 37.79 17.19
C LYS A 450 -17.90 38.08 16.54
N TRP A 451 -16.81 37.53 17.08
CA TRP A 451 -15.45 37.58 16.51
C TRP A 451 -15.32 36.63 15.30
N ILE A 452 -16.33 36.59 14.43
CA ILE A 452 -16.41 35.73 13.25
C ILE A 452 -15.19 35.94 12.36
N TRP A 453 -14.78 37.20 12.12
CA TRP A 453 -13.61 37.53 11.31
C TRP A 453 -12.31 36.92 11.85
N LEU A 454 -12.19 36.77 13.18
CA LEU A 454 -11.03 36.17 13.83
C LEU A 454 -11.04 34.65 13.63
N ILE A 455 -12.21 34.02 13.76
CA ILE A 455 -12.39 32.59 13.50
C ILE A 455 -12.15 32.29 12.03
N GLU A 456 -12.71 33.06 11.12
CA GLU A 456 -12.47 32.95 9.69
C GLU A 456 -10.98 32.98 9.39
N LYS A 457 -10.24 33.91 10.03
CA LYS A 457 -8.79 33.98 9.91
C LYS A 457 -8.08 32.76 10.50
N ILE A 458 -8.53 32.22 11.62
CA ILE A 458 -7.99 31.01 12.23
C ILE A 458 -8.20 29.80 11.30
N ILE A 459 -9.41 29.62 10.79
CA ILE A 459 -9.78 28.54 9.87
C ILE A 459 -8.99 28.67 8.56
N LYS A 460 -8.93 29.86 7.96
CA LYS A 460 -8.14 30.11 6.72
C LYS A 460 -6.64 29.82 6.90
N ASN A 461 -6.11 30.06 8.11
CA ASN A 461 -4.72 29.78 8.41
C ASN A 461 -4.48 28.29 8.69
N ALA A 462 -5.46 27.60 9.26
CA ALA A 462 -5.37 26.18 9.61
C ALA A 462 -5.64 25.26 8.42
N ILE A 463 -6.55 25.65 7.52
CA ILE A 463 -6.95 24.83 6.38
C ILE A 463 -6.14 25.19 5.14
N VAL A 464 -5.66 24.12 4.51
CA VAL A 464 -4.69 24.09 3.44
C VAL A 464 -5.41 23.99 2.11
N GLY A 465 -5.00 24.77 1.10
CA GLY A 465 -5.48 24.62 -0.30
C GLY A 465 -6.96 24.99 -0.56
N SER A 466 -7.79 24.97 0.48
CA SER A 466 -9.23 25.19 0.43
C SER A 466 -9.62 26.66 0.27
N ASN A 467 -10.61 26.93 -0.59
CA ASN A 467 -11.38 28.16 -0.50
C ASN A 467 -12.27 28.06 0.74
N VAL A 468 -11.96 28.85 1.78
CA VAL A 468 -12.84 29.03 2.93
C VAL A 468 -13.65 30.30 2.70
N THR A 469 -14.96 30.16 2.53
CA THR A 469 -15.90 31.28 2.47
C THR A 469 -16.78 31.30 3.70
N PHE A 470 -17.23 32.49 4.09
CA PHE A 470 -18.16 32.67 5.20
C PHE A 470 -19.38 33.44 4.69
N GLU A 471 -20.53 32.76 4.66
CA GLU A 471 -21.79 33.32 4.15
C GLU A 471 -22.93 32.83 5.05
N ASP A 472 -23.85 33.73 5.42
CA ASP A 472 -25.04 33.43 6.22
C ASP A 472 -24.79 32.65 7.53
N GLY A 473 -23.69 32.96 8.22
CA GLY A 473 -23.36 32.29 9.49
C GLY A 473 -22.62 30.96 9.35
N LYS A 474 -22.35 30.53 8.11
CA LYS A 474 -21.74 29.23 7.79
C LYS A 474 -20.36 29.40 7.18
N PHE A 475 -19.42 28.58 7.64
CA PHE A 475 -18.16 28.38 6.95
C PHE A 475 -18.33 27.27 5.92
N TYR A 476 -17.87 27.53 4.70
CA TYR A 476 -17.83 26.58 3.61
C TYR A 476 -16.37 26.29 3.29
N ILE A 477 -15.95 25.05 3.46
CA ILE A 477 -14.55 24.61 3.39
C ILE A 477 -14.46 23.55 2.28
N SER A 478 -13.96 23.94 1.11
CA SER A 478 -13.74 23.00 -0.01
C SER A 478 -12.50 22.14 0.21
N ILE A 479 -12.60 20.84 -0.07
CA ILE A 479 -11.50 19.86 0.10
C ILE A 479 -10.87 19.53 -1.25
#